data_AF-V4AN46-F1
#
_entry.id   AF-V4AN46-F1
#
_cell.length_a   1.000
_cell.length_b   1.000
_cell.length_c   1.000
_cell.angle_alpha   90.00
_cell.angle_beta   90.00
_cell.angle_gamma   90.00
#
_symmetry.space_group_name_H-M   'P 1'
#
loop_
_entity.id
_entity.type
_entity.pdbx_description
1 polymer ?
#
loop_
_entity_poly.entity_id
_entity_poly.type
_entity_poly.pdbx_seq_one_letter_code
_entity_poly.pdbx_strand_id
1 'polypeptide(L)'
;MKDLASKQNNRNIPTPNIVLFIRAIIVLVFLLGYIFREYLQTIINESWSFLLESSVFNSVYFESWWATLCYAIVIPVYPFGIHYIEPLDKYKIDPSVTYVHQTIMELVGQAVIYLSPLMLMDTFMVKKYAGVEPTIWVEKRQSWIQTTRALPEDPPTLFFLVFDLFGSILIYDALFFFFHFAIHKNNWLYKNLHAVHHHHDKMHAHITNQLSVSERIILILSANFALKILNSHPLTRLLFVPVFIFLLVDNHLGYDLPFGWDKIVPFHLMGGPRKHYHHHIHGGGNYQPFLCYLDQLLEKRRQKKV
;
A
#
# COMPACT_ATOMS: atom_id res chain seq x y z
N MET A 1 6.05 -17.86 -34.42
CA MET A 1 6.27 -17.03 -33.22
C MET A 1 5.13 -16.05 -32.90
N LYS A 2 4.30 -15.59 -33.87
CA LYS A 2 3.10 -14.78 -33.57
C LYS A 2 1.89 -15.56 -33.01
N ASP A 3 1.84 -16.89 -33.19
CA ASP A 3 0.69 -17.72 -32.77
C ASP A 3 0.72 -18.27 -31.33
N LEU A 4 1.83 -18.13 -30.60
CA LEU A 4 1.89 -18.50 -29.18
C LEU A 4 1.42 -17.36 -28.28
N ALA A 5 1.58 -16.09 -28.71
CA ALA A 5 1.10 -14.92 -27.99
C ALA A 5 -0.43 -14.76 -28.05
N SER A 6 -1.10 -15.26 -29.10
CA SER A 6 -2.57 -15.17 -29.23
C SER A 6 -3.32 -16.24 -28.42
N LYS A 7 -2.70 -17.41 -28.18
CA LYS A 7 -3.32 -18.52 -27.43
C LYS A 7 -3.30 -18.34 -25.91
N GLN A 8 -2.43 -17.47 -25.38
CA GLN A 8 -2.34 -17.20 -23.94
C GLN A 8 -3.30 -16.10 -23.48
N ASN A 9 -3.89 -15.35 -24.41
CA ASN A 9 -4.73 -14.20 -24.10
C ASN A 9 -6.21 -14.53 -23.78
N ASN A 10 -6.61 -15.81 -23.85
CA ASN A 10 -8.01 -16.21 -23.82
C ASN A 10 -8.41 -17.19 -22.70
N ARG A 11 -7.51 -17.51 -21.74
CA ARG A 11 -7.77 -18.61 -20.78
C ARG A 11 -8.38 -18.21 -19.44
N ASN A 12 -8.35 -16.93 -19.06
CA ASN A 12 -8.74 -16.50 -17.70
C ASN A 12 -9.62 -15.24 -17.71
N ILE A 13 -10.59 -15.15 -18.62
CA ILE A 13 -11.63 -14.12 -18.51
C ILE A 13 -12.42 -14.43 -17.22
N PRO A 14 -12.50 -13.51 -16.24
CA PRO A 14 -13.29 -13.73 -15.04
C PRO A 14 -14.70 -14.16 -15.44
N THR A 15 -15.30 -15.13 -14.76
CA THR A 15 -16.74 -15.34 -14.92
C THR A 15 -17.41 -14.02 -14.53
N PRO A 16 -18.09 -13.31 -15.46
CA PRO A 16 -18.60 -11.96 -15.20
C PRO A 16 -19.43 -11.89 -13.90
N ASN A 17 -20.05 -13.02 -13.55
CA ASN A 17 -20.86 -13.22 -12.37
C ASN A 17 -20.12 -12.98 -11.04
N ILE A 18 -18.86 -13.42 -10.86
CA ILE A 18 -18.17 -13.26 -9.57
C ILE A 18 -17.78 -11.80 -9.32
N VAL A 19 -17.28 -11.12 -10.35
CA VAL A 19 -16.89 -9.70 -10.26
C VAL A 19 -18.12 -8.83 -10.03
N LEU A 20 -19.22 -9.10 -10.74
CA LEU A 20 -20.50 -8.39 -10.53
C LEU A 20 -21.05 -8.62 -9.12
N PHE A 21 -20.98 -9.85 -8.61
CA PHE A 21 -21.40 -10.17 -7.25
C PHE A 21 -20.58 -9.40 -6.21
N ILE A 22 -19.25 -9.38 -6.32
CA ILE A 22 -18.38 -8.62 -5.41
C ILE A 22 -18.67 -7.12 -5.50
N ARG A 23 -18.86 -6.57 -6.70
CA ARG A 23 -19.25 -5.16 -6.88
C ARG A 23 -20.59 -4.85 -6.21
N ALA A 24 -21.58 -5.74 -6.33
CA ALA A 24 -22.87 -5.58 -5.67
C ALA A 24 -22.72 -5.58 -4.14
N ILE A 25 -21.87 -6.46 -3.58
CA ILE A 25 -21.54 -6.45 -2.15
C ILE A 25 -20.89 -5.13 -1.74
N ILE A 26 -19.91 -4.63 -2.50
CA ILE A 26 -19.23 -3.36 -2.19
C ILE A 26 -20.26 -2.21 -2.18
N VAL A 27 -21.12 -2.13 -3.20
CA VAL A 27 -22.20 -1.12 -3.26
C VAL A 27 -23.12 -1.25 -2.06
N LEU A 28 -23.52 -2.47 -1.69
CA LEU A 28 -24.33 -2.72 -0.51
C LEU A 28 -23.62 -2.26 0.78
N VAL A 29 -22.32 -2.53 0.94
CA VAL A 29 -21.53 -2.06 2.09
C VAL A 29 -21.51 -0.54 2.17
N PHE A 30 -21.33 0.17 1.06
CA PHE A 30 -21.40 1.65 1.05
C PHE A 30 -22.81 2.16 1.38
N LEU A 31 -23.86 1.53 0.84
CA LEU A 31 -25.25 1.90 1.15
C LEU A 31 -25.57 1.68 2.63
N LEU A 32 -25.23 0.52 3.18
CA LEU A 32 -25.40 0.23 4.61
C LEU A 32 -24.55 1.18 5.45
N GLY A 33 -23.32 1.47 5.05
CA GLY A 33 -22.46 2.44 5.73
C GLY A 33 -23.06 3.85 5.77
N TYR A 34 -23.75 4.27 4.71
CA TYR A 34 -24.47 5.54 4.68
C TYR A 34 -25.74 5.53 5.55
N ILE A 35 -26.51 4.43 5.52
CA ILE A 35 -27.71 4.25 6.35
C ILE A 35 -27.34 4.26 7.84
N PHE A 36 -26.29 3.54 8.22
CA PHE A 36 -25.82 3.40 9.61
C PHE A 36 -24.71 4.39 9.99
N ARG A 37 -24.55 5.49 9.25
CA ARG A 37 -23.43 6.44 9.44
C ARG A 37 -23.32 7.01 10.86
N GLU A 38 -24.45 7.25 11.52
CA GLU A 38 -24.48 7.79 12.90
C GLU A 38 -23.98 6.74 13.90
N TYR A 39 -24.41 5.48 13.73
CA TYR A 39 -23.92 4.36 14.53
C TYR A 39 -22.42 4.11 14.30
N LEU A 40 -21.97 4.15 13.03
CA LEU A 40 -20.54 4.05 12.69
C LEU A 40 -19.73 5.21 13.29
N GLN A 41 -20.29 6.42 13.35
CA GLN A 41 -19.64 7.55 14.02
C GLN A 41 -19.48 7.28 15.52
N THR A 42 -20.50 6.73 16.18
CA THR A 42 -20.37 6.33 17.59
C THR A 42 -19.24 5.32 17.80
N ILE A 43 -19.14 4.30 16.93
CA ILE A 43 -18.03 3.33 16.97
C ILE A 43 -16.69 4.02 16.80
N ILE A 44 -16.57 4.97 15.86
CA ILE A 44 -15.34 5.75 15.66
C ILE A 44 -14.96 6.52 16.92
N ASN A 45 -15.94 7.17 17.56
CA ASN A 45 -15.74 7.95 18.78
C ASN A 45 -15.25 7.06 19.93
N GLU A 46 -15.95 5.94 20.18
CA GLU A 46 -15.58 4.98 21.23
C GLU A 46 -14.20 4.35 20.96
N SER A 47 -13.93 3.97 19.71
CA SER A 47 -12.63 3.42 19.30
C SER A 47 -11.51 4.43 19.52
N TRP A 48 -11.74 5.71 19.22
CA TRP A 48 -10.75 6.75 19.44
C TRP A 48 -10.49 6.98 20.93
N SER A 49 -11.54 7.08 21.75
CA SER A 49 -11.39 7.19 23.21
C SER A 49 -10.60 6.03 23.79
N PHE A 50 -10.89 4.80 23.38
CA PHE A 50 -10.14 3.62 23.79
C PHE A 50 -8.65 3.70 23.38
N LEU A 51 -8.37 4.16 22.16
CA LEU A 51 -7.00 4.32 21.68
C LEU A 51 -6.24 5.42 22.45
N LEU A 52 -6.91 6.50 22.85
CA LEU A 52 -6.31 7.56 23.68
C LEU A 52 -5.92 7.07 25.08
N GLU A 53 -6.60 6.06 25.62
CA GLU A 53 -6.25 5.44 26.91
C GLU A 53 -5.12 4.39 26.78
N SER A 54 -4.89 3.87 25.58
CA SER A 54 -3.89 2.82 25.35
C SER A 54 -2.46 3.37 25.44
N SER A 55 -1.66 2.83 26.36
CA SER A 55 -0.23 3.16 26.47
C SER A 55 0.57 2.75 25.22
N VAL A 56 0.18 1.63 24.59
CA VAL A 56 0.79 1.13 23.36
C VAL A 56 0.54 2.09 22.22
N PHE A 57 -0.72 2.53 22.05
CA PHE A 57 -1.04 3.54 21.04
C PHE A 57 -0.33 4.86 21.36
N ASN A 58 -0.33 5.32 22.60
CA ASN A 58 0.28 6.60 22.94
C ASN A 58 1.81 6.63 22.78
N SER A 59 2.48 5.48 22.70
CA SER A 59 3.92 5.41 22.47
C SER A 59 4.34 6.07 21.14
N VAL A 60 5.46 6.80 21.14
CA VAL A 60 6.04 7.37 19.91
C VAL A 60 6.41 6.32 18.86
N TYR A 61 6.69 5.10 19.31
CA TYR A 61 7.08 3.97 18.48
C TYR A 61 5.90 3.25 17.82
N PHE A 62 4.65 3.62 18.16
CA PHE A 62 3.46 2.89 17.73
C PHE A 62 3.38 2.72 16.21
N GLU A 63 3.54 3.79 15.44
CA GLU A 63 3.42 3.72 13.97
C GLU A 63 4.50 2.82 13.35
N SER A 64 5.72 2.86 13.92
CA SER A 64 6.83 2.02 13.48
C SER A 64 6.53 0.54 13.71
N TRP A 65 6.08 0.19 14.92
CA TRP A 65 5.64 -1.18 15.24
C TRP A 65 4.46 -1.63 14.40
N TRP A 66 3.46 -0.76 14.23
CA TRP A 66 2.24 -1.08 13.50
C TRP A 66 2.52 -1.42 12.04
N ALA A 67 3.33 -0.61 11.34
CA ALA A 67 3.70 -0.87 9.97
C ALA A 67 4.48 -2.19 9.82
N THR A 68 5.46 -2.44 10.69
CA THR A 68 6.23 -3.68 10.65
C THR A 68 5.37 -4.91 10.97
N LEU A 69 4.45 -4.81 11.93
CA LEU A 69 3.53 -5.89 12.28
C LEU A 69 2.58 -6.20 11.12
N CYS A 70 1.97 -5.17 10.51
CA CYS A 70 1.10 -5.34 9.34
C CYS A 70 1.86 -6.02 8.20
N TYR A 71 3.09 -5.59 7.91
CA TYR A 71 3.93 -6.21 6.89
C TYR A 71 4.22 -7.68 7.23
N ALA A 72 4.63 -7.95 8.48
CA ALA A 72 4.98 -9.27 8.96
C ALA A 72 3.81 -10.27 8.96
N ILE A 73 2.57 -9.78 9.01
CA ILE A 73 1.37 -10.61 8.88
C ILE A 73 0.98 -10.79 7.42
N VAL A 74 0.90 -9.69 6.66
CA VAL A 74 0.38 -9.72 5.28
C VAL A 74 1.31 -10.53 4.37
N ILE A 75 2.63 -10.37 4.51
CA ILE A 75 3.60 -11.00 3.59
C ILE A 75 3.64 -12.54 3.65
N PRO A 76 3.53 -13.21 4.82
CA PRO A 76 3.37 -14.66 4.82
C PRO A 76 1.92 -15.07 4.54
N VAL A 77 0.92 -14.46 5.20
CA VAL A 77 -0.45 -14.99 5.23
C VAL A 77 -1.13 -14.89 3.88
N TYR A 78 -1.06 -13.73 3.21
CA TYR A 78 -1.80 -13.54 1.97
C TYR A 78 -1.24 -14.37 0.80
N PRO A 79 0.07 -14.34 0.50
CA PRO A 79 0.66 -15.19 -0.53
C PRO A 79 0.54 -16.68 -0.22
N PHE A 80 0.68 -17.09 1.05
CA PHE A 80 0.45 -18.48 1.47
C PHE A 80 -0.99 -18.91 1.16
N GLY A 81 -1.97 -18.11 1.58
CA GLY A 81 -3.38 -18.39 1.35
C GLY A 81 -3.72 -18.57 -0.13
N ILE A 82 -3.07 -17.82 -1.02
CA ILE A 82 -3.29 -17.94 -2.47
C ILE A 82 -2.53 -19.13 -3.08
N HIS A 83 -1.26 -19.31 -2.71
CA HIS A 83 -0.39 -20.31 -3.34
C HIS A 83 -0.80 -21.76 -3.07
N TYR A 84 -1.35 -22.05 -1.89
CA TYR A 84 -1.71 -23.42 -1.50
C TYR A 84 -3.13 -23.83 -1.89
N ILE A 85 -3.88 -22.96 -2.59
CA ILE A 85 -5.19 -23.31 -3.15
C ILE A 85 -4.97 -23.76 -4.60
N GLU A 86 -4.87 -25.08 -4.81
CA GLU A 86 -4.58 -25.70 -6.13
C GLU A 86 -5.43 -25.14 -7.29
N PRO A 87 -6.76 -24.90 -7.15
CA PRO A 87 -7.55 -24.28 -8.23
C PRO A 87 -7.08 -22.89 -8.69
N LEU A 88 -6.27 -22.18 -7.90
CA LEU A 88 -5.76 -20.85 -8.21
C LEU A 88 -4.47 -20.88 -9.04
N ASP A 89 -3.79 -22.03 -9.16
CA ASP A 89 -2.52 -22.14 -9.89
C ASP A 89 -2.63 -21.76 -11.36
N LYS A 90 -3.79 -21.97 -11.99
CA LYS A 90 -4.06 -21.54 -13.36
C LYS A 90 -4.04 -20.02 -13.56
N TYR A 91 -4.08 -19.25 -12.47
CA TYR A 91 -3.99 -17.79 -12.49
C TYR A 91 -2.59 -17.26 -12.24
N LYS A 92 -1.57 -18.13 -12.07
CA LYS A 92 -0.17 -17.68 -12.05
C LYS A 92 0.15 -16.93 -13.34
N ILE A 93 0.72 -15.73 -13.20
CA ILE A 93 1.09 -14.89 -14.35
C ILE A 93 2.23 -15.53 -15.15
N ASP A 94 3.16 -16.18 -14.44
CA ASP A 94 4.29 -16.91 -15.01
C ASP A 94 4.49 -18.23 -14.25
N PRO A 95 4.90 -19.33 -14.91
CA PRO A 95 5.13 -20.62 -14.25
C PRO A 95 6.18 -20.57 -13.11
N SER A 96 7.06 -19.57 -13.12
CA SER A 96 8.06 -19.37 -12.07
C SER A 96 7.50 -18.79 -10.77
N VAL A 97 6.27 -18.25 -10.78
CA VAL A 97 5.63 -17.67 -9.60
C VAL A 97 5.51 -18.74 -8.51
N THR A 98 6.12 -18.44 -7.37
CA THR A 98 6.21 -19.37 -6.25
C THR A 98 6.00 -18.62 -4.95
N TYR A 99 5.51 -19.33 -3.94
CA TYR A 99 5.66 -18.87 -2.57
C TYR A 99 7.10 -19.09 -2.11
N VAL A 100 7.65 -18.12 -1.40
CA VAL A 100 8.95 -18.24 -0.73
C VAL A 100 8.66 -18.17 0.76
N HIS A 101 8.90 -19.28 1.45
CA HIS A 101 8.73 -19.35 2.89
C HIS A 101 9.78 -18.48 3.58
N GLN A 102 9.36 -17.64 4.52
CA GLN A 102 10.25 -16.91 5.42
C GLN A 102 10.27 -17.58 6.77
N THR A 103 11.47 -17.82 7.27
CA THR A 103 11.67 -18.26 8.65
C THR A 103 11.34 -17.13 9.62
N ILE A 104 10.98 -17.49 10.85
CA ILE A 104 10.75 -16.51 11.92
C ILE A 104 12.01 -15.65 12.15
N MET A 105 13.20 -16.23 12.03
CA MET A 105 14.46 -15.49 12.22
C MET A 105 14.71 -14.45 11.14
N GLU A 106 14.40 -14.75 9.87
CA GLU A 106 14.48 -13.77 8.78
C GLU A 106 13.47 -12.65 8.98
N LEU A 107 12.25 -12.98 9.40
CA LEU A 107 11.21 -12.00 9.66
C LEU A 107 11.59 -11.06 10.82
N VAL A 108 12.12 -11.61 11.90
CA VAL A 108 12.65 -10.84 13.05
C VAL A 108 13.85 -10.00 12.63
N GLY A 109 14.80 -10.57 11.87
CA GLY A 109 15.97 -9.83 11.39
C GLY A 109 15.58 -8.65 10.51
N GLN A 110 14.65 -8.86 9.58
CA GLN A 110 14.06 -7.79 8.76
C GLN A 110 13.37 -6.75 9.64
N ALA A 111 12.51 -7.17 10.57
CA ALA A 111 11.82 -6.27 11.49
C ALA A 111 12.80 -5.38 12.27
N VAL A 112 13.89 -5.94 12.80
CA VAL A 112 14.93 -5.16 13.51
C VAL A 112 15.56 -4.12 12.58
N ILE A 113 16.00 -4.53 11.38
CA ILE A 113 16.61 -3.61 10.40
C ILE A 113 15.65 -2.47 10.03
N TYR A 114 14.34 -2.76 9.92
CA TYR A 114 13.33 -1.74 9.61
C TYR A 114 12.99 -0.84 10.79
N LEU A 115 12.84 -1.41 11.98
CA LEU A 115 12.42 -0.69 13.16
C LEU A 115 13.52 0.19 13.72
N SER A 116 14.78 -0.25 13.74
CA SER A 116 15.87 0.49 14.39
C SER A 116 16.00 1.95 13.94
N PRO A 117 16.11 2.29 12.63
CA PRO A 117 16.25 3.68 12.22
C PRO A 117 14.96 4.50 12.45
N LEU A 118 13.78 3.88 12.30
CA LEU A 118 12.51 4.57 12.51
C LEU A 118 12.27 4.84 14.00
N MET A 119 12.54 3.87 14.87
CA MET A 119 12.43 4.03 16.31
C MET A 119 13.44 5.06 16.80
N LEU A 120 14.68 5.06 16.30
CA LEU A 120 15.66 6.08 16.64
C LEU A 120 15.17 7.48 16.25
N MET A 121 14.58 7.64 15.07
CA MET A 121 13.97 8.90 14.65
C MET A 121 12.80 9.27 15.57
N ASP A 122 11.93 8.32 15.91
CA ASP A 122 10.77 8.51 16.79
C ASP A 122 11.18 8.91 18.22
N THR A 123 12.34 8.44 18.71
CA THR A 123 12.91 8.84 20.01
C THR A 123 13.20 10.33 20.07
N PHE A 124 13.61 10.96 18.96
CA PHE A 124 14.09 12.36 18.96
C PHE A 124 13.17 13.34 18.22
N MET A 125 12.15 12.85 17.52
CA MET A 125 11.28 13.68 16.68
C MET A 125 9.85 13.75 17.21
N VAL A 126 9.35 14.98 17.40
CA VAL A 126 7.92 15.22 17.65
C VAL A 126 7.15 15.14 16.34
N LYS A 127 6.40 14.04 16.17
CA LYS A 127 5.45 13.88 15.06
C LYS A 127 4.30 14.88 15.22
N LYS A 128 3.99 15.59 14.14
CA LYS A 128 2.88 16.55 14.08
C LYS A 128 1.68 15.89 13.42
N TYR A 129 0.59 15.81 14.14
CA TYR A 129 -0.67 15.24 13.67
C TYR A 129 -1.72 16.33 13.50
N ALA A 130 -2.68 16.09 12.61
CA ALA A 130 -3.78 17.02 12.41
C ALA A 130 -4.67 17.11 13.67
N GLY A 131 -5.24 18.28 13.91
CA GLY A 131 -6.10 18.55 15.07
C GLY A 131 -5.38 18.73 16.40
N VAL A 132 -4.04 18.71 16.41
CA VAL A 132 -3.25 18.94 17.63
C VAL A 132 -2.87 20.40 17.75
N GLU A 133 -3.16 20.99 18.90
CA GLU A 133 -2.78 22.36 19.22
C GLU A 133 -1.26 22.56 19.14
N PRO A 134 -0.76 23.62 18.45
CA PRO A 134 0.68 23.82 18.28
C PRO A 134 1.48 23.95 19.59
N THR A 135 0.83 24.40 20.67
CA THR A 135 1.42 24.53 22.01
C THR A 135 1.89 23.19 22.56
N ILE A 136 1.14 22.11 22.32
CA ILE A 136 1.49 20.74 22.73
C ILE A 136 2.82 20.30 22.08
N TRP A 137 3.05 20.68 20.80
CA TRP A 137 4.31 20.37 20.14
C TRP A 137 5.48 21.20 20.67
N VAL A 138 5.23 22.41 21.17
CA VAL A 138 6.27 23.25 21.79
C VAL A 138 6.65 22.68 23.15
N GLU A 139 5.68 22.23 23.93
CA GLU A 139 5.89 21.57 25.21
C GLU A 139 6.67 20.25 25.07
N LYS A 140 6.25 19.36 24.16
CA LYS A 140 6.97 18.10 23.93
C LYS A 140 8.42 18.28 23.46
N ARG A 141 8.68 19.36 22.71
CA ARG A 141 10.04 19.71 22.25
C ARG A 141 10.97 20.18 23.37
N GLN A 142 10.47 20.42 24.58
CA GLN A 142 11.33 20.69 25.74
C GLN A 142 12.10 19.43 26.17
N SER A 143 11.55 18.24 25.91
CA SER A 143 12.29 16.99 26.07
C SER A 143 13.06 16.63 24.81
N TRP A 144 14.27 16.10 24.98
CA TRP A 144 15.05 15.55 23.87
C TRP A 144 14.59 14.13 23.52
N ILE A 145 14.12 13.38 24.51
CA ILE A 145 13.62 12.01 24.34
C ILE A 145 12.10 12.05 24.38
N GLN A 146 11.49 11.62 23.29
CA GLN A 146 10.06 11.49 23.14
C GLN A 146 9.64 10.10 23.57
N THR A 147 8.61 10.03 24.42
CA THR A 147 8.03 8.77 24.90
C THR A 147 6.58 8.63 24.48
N THR A 148 5.84 9.75 24.40
CA THR A 148 4.43 9.79 24.01
C THR A 148 4.16 10.69 22.80
N ARG A 149 3.17 10.30 21.98
CA ARG A 149 2.69 11.06 20.83
C ARG A 149 1.89 12.28 21.26
N ALA A 150 1.80 13.28 20.38
CA ALA A 150 0.87 14.39 20.51
C ALA A 150 -0.38 14.05 19.69
N LEU A 151 -1.44 13.59 20.32
CA LEU A 151 -2.65 13.15 19.63
C LEU A 151 -3.77 14.19 19.80
N PRO A 152 -4.66 14.36 18.80
CA PRO A 152 -5.82 15.24 18.94
C PRO A 152 -6.81 14.64 19.94
N GLU A 153 -7.57 15.50 20.62
CA GLU A 153 -8.59 15.06 21.56
C GLU A 153 -9.80 14.48 20.80
N ASP A 154 -10.26 15.18 19.77
CA ASP A 154 -11.46 14.81 19.02
C ASP A 154 -11.21 13.70 17.99
N PRO A 155 -12.15 12.75 17.82
CA PRO A 155 -12.11 11.76 16.75
C PRO A 155 -12.38 12.41 15.37
N PRO A 156 -11.99 11.76 14.27
CA PRO A 156 -12.38 12.22 12.95
C PRO A 156 -13.85 11.89 12.69
N THR A 157 -14.51 12.69 11.86
CA THR A 157 -15.81 12.29 11.31
C THR A 157 -15.64 11.08 10.38
N LEU A 158 -16.68 10.24 10.26
CA LEU A 158 -16.73 9.11 9.33
C LEU A 158 -16.42 9.56 7.90
N PHE A 159 -16.93 10.72 7.49
CA PHE A 159 -16.66 11.27 6.17
C PHE A 159 -15.16 11.50 5.95
N PHE A 160 -14.49 12.23 6.86
CA PHE A 160 -13.06 12.50 6.73
C PHE A 160 -12.21 11.23 6.90
N LEU A 161 -12.62 10.29 7.77
CA LEU A 161 -11.93 9.01 7.90
C LEU A 161 -11.90 8.24 6.56
N VAL A 162 -13.04 8.16 5.87
CA VAL A 162 -13.18 7.50 4.57
C VAL A 162 -12.50 8.30 3.46
N PHE A 163 -12.76 9.60 3.39
CA PHE A 163 -12.21 10.49 2.37
C PHE A 163 -10.68 10.51 2.43
N ASP A 164 -10.11 10.69 3.61
CA ASP A 164 -8.66 10.75 3.79
C ASP A 164 -7.99 9.42 3.47
N LEU A 165 -8.64 8.29 3.80
CA LEU A 165 -8.10 6.96 3.51
C LEU A 165 -7.96 6.75 1.99
N PHE A 166 -9.03 6.96 1.23
CA PHE A 166 -9.00 6.81 -0.23
C PHE A 166 -8.20 7.91 -0.93
N GLY A 167 -8.33 9.15 -0.45
CA GLY A 167 -7.58 10.29 -0.97
C GLY A 167 -6.07 10.13 -0.78
N SER A 168 -5.62 9.60 0.35
CA SER A 168 -4.19 9.36 0.59
C SER A 168 -3.63 8.28 -0.33
N ILE A 169 -4.40 7.24 -0.64
CA ILE A 169 -3.99 6.23 -1.63
C ILE A 169 -3.85 6.89 -3.01
N LEU A 170 -4.82 7.70 -3.42
CA LEU A 170 -4.81 8.41 -4.71
C LEU A 170 -3.59 9.35 -4.83
N ILE A 171 -3.32 10.15 -3.79
CA ILE A 171 -2.21 11.10 -3.76
C ILE A 171 -0.87 10.37 -3.70
N TYR A 172 -0.74 9.32 -2.88
CA TYR A 172 0.46 8.49 -2.85
C TYR A 172 0.80 7.98 -4.25
N ASP A 173 -0.22 7.46 -4.95
CA ASP A 173 -0.06 6.87 -6.28
C ASP A 173 0.44 7.91 -7.30
N ALA A 174 -0.05 9.15 -7.20
CA ALA A 174 0.46 10.28 -8.00
C ALA A 174 1.92 10.63 -7.66
N LEU A 175 2.22 10.81 -6.37
CA LEU A 175 3.55 11.20 -5.90
C LEU A 175 4.58 10.15 -6.31
N PHE A 176 4.30 8.88 -6.04
CA PHE A 176 5.19 7.79 -6.36
C PHE A 176 5.37 7.63 -7.87
N PHE A 177 4.31 7.81 -8.68
CA PHE A 177 4.43 7.80 -10.14
C PHE A 177 5.50 8.75 -10.65
N PHE A 178 5.54 10.00 -10.17
CA PHE A 178 6.53 10.97 -10.67
C PHE A 178 7.96 10.57 -10.32
N PHE A 179 8.20 10.10 -9.09
CA PHE A 179 9.52 9.59 -8.70
C PHE A 179 9.89 8.34 -9.51
N HIS A 180 8.98 7.39 -9.59
CA HIS A 180 9.20 6.12 -10.26
C HIS A 180 9.45 6.30 -11.77
N PHE A 181 8.65 7.13 -12.42
CA PHE A 181 8.87 7.54 -13.81
C PHE A 181 10.24 8.20 -13.98
N ALA A 182 10.60 9.17 -13.13
CA ALA A 182 11.89 9.86 -13.22
C ALA A 182 13.08 8.91 -13.05
N ILE A 183 12.99 7.96 -12.11
CA ILE A 183 13.98 6.92 -11.88
C ILE A 183 14.17 6.07 -13.14
N HIS A 184 13.09 5.64 -13.79
CA HIS A 184 13.18 4.87 -15.04
C HIS A 184 13.67 5.67 -16.24
N LYS A 185 13.44 6.98 -16.29
CA LYS A 185 13.91 7.82 -17.40
C LYS A 185 15.37 8.25 -17.25
N ASN A 186 15.94 8.15 -16.06
CA ASN A 186 17.32 8.47 -15.81
C ASN A 186 18.14 7.20 -15.51
N ASN A 187 19.04 6.84 -16.41
CA ASN A 187 19.85 5.61 -16.31
C ASN A 187 20.69 5.55 -15.01
N TRP A 188 21.16 6.68 -14.49
CA TRP A 188 21.90 6.71 -13.23
C TRP A 188 20.98 6.43 -12.04
N LEU A 189 19.80 7.06 -12.00
CA LEU A 189 18.82 6.78 -10.95
C LEU A 189 18.36 5.33 -10.98
N TYR A 190 18.04 4.78 -12.16
CA TYR A 190 17.66 3.38 -12.30
C TYR A 190 18.72 2.44 -11.74
N LYS A 191 19.98 2.54 -12.23
CA LYS A 191 21.06 1.63 -11.83
C LYS A 191 21.38 1.68 -10.34
N ASN A 192 21.33 2.85 -9.72
CA ASN A 192 21.73 3.01 -8.33
C ASN A 192 20.59 2.85 -7.33
N LEU A 193 19.35 3.18 -7.70
CA LEU A 193 18.23 3.24 -6.76
C LEU A 193 17.21 2.12 -6.95
N HIS A 194 17.06 1.56 -8.16
CA HIS A 194 15.88 0.76 -8.49
C HIS A 194 16.18 -0.56 -9.21
N ALA A 195 17.38 -0.71 -9.76
CA ALA A 195 17.80 -1.96 -10.41
C ALA A 195 17.72 -3.16 -9.44
N VAL A 196 17.98 -2.96 -8.15
CA VAL A 196 17.81 -4.01 -7.11
C VAL A 196 16.37 -4.50 -7.06
N HIS A 197 15.39 -3.61 -7.16
CA HIS A 197 13.97 -3.97 -7.15
C HIS A 197 13.54 -4.76 -8.38
N HIS A 198 14.14 -4.49 -9.54
CA HIS A 198 13.92 -5.25 -10.77
C HIS A 198 14.78 -6.52 -10.90
N HIS A 199 15.79 -6.69 -10.04
CA HIS A 199 16.75 -7.78 -10.17
C HIS A 199 16.32 -8.98 -9.34
N HIS A 200 15.46 -9.81 -9.93
CA HIS A 200 15.02 -11.07 -9.36
C HIS A 200 14.76 -12.09 -10.47
N ASP A 201 14.99 -13.36 -10.15
CA ASP A 201 14.80 -14.45 -11.11
C ASP A 201 13.32 -14.82 -11.29
N LYS A 202 12.52 -14.64 -10.24
CA LYS A 202 11.12 -15.08 -10.16
C LYS A 202 10.29 -14.08 -9.39
N MET A 203 9.13 -13.71 -9.92
CA MET A 203 8.21 -12.81 -9.21
C MET A 203 7.53 -13.53 -8.03
N HIS A 204 7.56 -12.90 -6.87
CA HIS A 204 6.90 -13.33 -5.65
C HIS A 204 6.71 -12.13 -4.70
N ALA A 205 5.79 -12.26 -3.76
CA ALA A 205 5.36 -11.16 -2.89
C ALA A 205 6.49 -10.43 -2.15
N HIS A 206 7.55 -11.14 -1.73
CA HIS A 206 8.66 -10.54 -0.97
C HIS A 206 9.49 -9.52 -1.75
N ILE A 207 9.39 -9.49 -3.07
CA ILE A 207 10.03 -8.46 -3.92
C ILE A 207 9.54 -7.06 -3.56
N THR A 208 8.32 -6.95 -3.02
CA THR A 208 7.78 -5.70 -2.43
C THR A 208 8.78 -5.00 -1.51
N ASN A 209 9.65 -5.76 -0.86
CA ASN A 209 10.58 -5.27 0.14
C ASN A 209 12.05 -5.41 -0.27
N GLN A 210 12.34 -5.85 -1.49
CA GLN A 210 13.67 -5.88 -2.10
C GLN A 210 13.97 -4.52 -2.74
N LEU A 211 14.06 -3.49 -1.90
CA LEU A 211 14.25 -2.10 -2.31
C LEU A 211 15.63 -1.62 -1.88
N SER A 212 16.22 -0.69 -2.64
CA SER A 212 17.34 0.08 -2.11
C SER A 212 16.90 0.92 -0.90
N VAL A 213 17.85 1.35 -0.07
CA VAL A 213 17.55 2.24 1.07
C VAL A 213 16.87 3.53 0.60
N SER A 214 17.35 4.12 -0.51
CA SER A 214 16.79 5.35 -1.06
C SER A 214 15.38 5.16 -1.62
N GLU A 215 15.14 4.09 -2.35
CA GLU A 215 13.81 3.77 -2.89
C GLU A 215 12.79 3.57 -1.76
N ARG A 216 13.20 2.87 -0.70
CA ARG A 216 12.40 2.70 0.51
C ARG A 216 12.07 4.03 1.17
N ILE A 217 13.04 4.94 1.28
CA ILE A 217 12.81 6.28 1.82
C ILE A 217 11.79 7.02 0.95
N ILE A 218 11.92 6.96 -0.38
CA ILE A 218 10.96 7.60 -1.31
C ILE A 218 9.54 7.02 -1.11
N LEU A 219 9.41 5.69 -0.99
CA LEU A 219 8.14 5.02 -0.75
C LEU A 219 7.50 5.49 0.56
N ILE A 220 8.25 5.44 1.67
CA ILE A 220 7.76 5.81 3.01
C ILE A 220 7.42 7.31 3.07
N LEU A 221 8.26 8.17 2.50
CA LEU A 221 8.01 9.61 2.49
C LEU A 221 6.80 9.94 1.62
N SER A 222 6.65 9.32 0.45
CA SER A 222 5.48 9.55 -0.42
C SER A 222 4.18 9.20 0.31
N ALA A 223 4.15 8.07 1.04
CA ALA A 223 2.97 7.66 1.81
C ALA A 223 2.68 8.64 2.96
N ASN A 224 3.71 9.05 3.70
CA ASN A 224 3.55 10.02 4.78
C ASN A 224 3.14 11.41 4.27
N PHE A 225 3.68 11.85 3.14
CA PHE A 225 3.30 13.12 2.52
C PHE A 225 1.87 13.09 2.00
N ALA A 226 1.40 11.98 1.43
CA ALA A 226 0.02 11.85 1.00
C ALA A 226 -0.98 12.07 2.15
N LEU A 227 -0.75 11.40 3.29
CA LEU A 227 -1.52 11.60 4.52
C LEU A 227 -1.39 13.02 5.06
N LYS A 228 -0.19 13.62 4.96
CA LYS A 228 0.05 15.00 5.43
C LYS A 228 -0.66 16.04 4.58
N ILE A 229 -0.72 15.86 3.25
CA ILE A 229 -1.42 16.77 2.33
C ILE A 229 -2.90 16.89 2.68
N LEU A 230 -3.51 15.78 3.10
CA LEU A 230 -4.91 15.76 3.54
C LEU A 230 -5.11 16.12 5.01
N ASN A 231 -4.03 16.41 5.75
CA ASN A 231 -4.07 16.53 7.21
C ASN A 231 -4.80 15.34 7.85
N SER A 232 -4.46 14.13 7.43
CA SER A 232 -5.17 12.93 7.86
C SER A 232 -5.02 12.69 9.36
N HIS A 233 -6.14 12.40 10.00
CA HIS A 233 -6.22 12.06 11.41
C HIS A 233 -5.38 10.81 11.74
N PRO A 234 -4.77 10.69 12.94
CA PRO A 234 -4.01 9.49 13.35
C PRO A 234 -4.78 8.18 13.20
N LEU A 235 -6.11 8.20 13.40
CA LEU A 235 -6.99 7.05 13.15
C LEU A 235 -7.02 6.67 11.66
N THR A 236 -7.06 7.63 10.73
CA THR A 236 -6.90 7.35 9.30
C THR A 236 -5.54 6.71 9.02
N ARG A 237 -4.47 7.24 9.62
CA ARG A 237 -3.11 6.69 9.46
C ARG A 237 -3.01 5.24 9.94
N LEU A 238 -3.67 4.92 11.06
CA LEU A 238 -3.79 3.55 11.60
C LEU A 238 -4.41 2.61 10.56
N LEU A 239 -5.51 3.01 9.92
CA LEU A 239 -6.22 2.20 8.93
C LEU A 239 -5.52 2.18 7.56
N PHE A 240 -4.83 3.25 7.20
CA PHE A 240 -4.11 3.37 5.94
C PHE A 240 -2.99 2.33 5.82
N VAL A 241 -2.21 2.14 6.88
CA VAL A 241 -1.04 1.25 6.89
C VAL A 241 -1.36 -0.19 6.44
N PRO A 242 -2.33 -0.93 7.02
CA PRO A 242 -2.64 -2.29 6.59
C PRO A 242 -3.18 -2.33 5.15
N VAL A 243 -4.03 -1.38 4.75
CA VAL A 243 -4.56 -1.30 3.38
C VAL A 243 -3.42 -1.06 2.39
N PHE A 244 -2.55 -0.12 2.68
CA PHE A 244 -1.40 0.24 1.85
C PHE A 244 -0.43 -0.93 1.68
N ILE A 245 -0.07 -1.60 2.76
CA ILE A 245 0.80 -2.78 2.74
C ILE A 245 0.14 -3.92 1.97
N PHE A 246 -1.15 -4.17 2.19
CA PHE A 246 -1.90 -5.17 1.44
C PHE A 246 -1.83 -4.90 -0.07
N LEU A 247 -2.07 -3.65 -0.51
CA LEU A 247 -1.99 -3.30 -1.93
C LEU A 247 -0.58 -3.46 -2.52
N LEU A 248 0.46 -3.10 -1.76
CA LEU A 248 1.85 -3.32 -2.18
C LEU A 248 2.15 -4.82 -2.40
N VAL A 249 1.73 -5.66 -1.45
CA VAL A 249 1.91 -7.11 -1.53
C VAL A 249 1.08 -7.72 -2.65
N ASP A 250 -0.18 -7.28 -2.81
CA ASP A 250 -1.09 -7.74 -3.86
C ASP A 250 -0.46 -7.53 -5.24
N ASN A 251 0.08 -6.36 -5.53
CA ASN A 251 0.75 -6.09 -6.80
C ASN A 251 1.94 -7.01 -7.10
N HIS A 252 2.60 -7.55 -6.07
CA HIS A 252 3.73 -8.47 -6.23
C HIS A 252 3.34 -9.95 -6.07
N LEU A 253 2.05 -10.24 -5.86
CA LEU A 253 1.54 -11.57 -5.57
C LEU A 253 1.90 -12.59 -6.66
N GLY A 254 1.93 -12.15 -7.93
CA GLY A 254 2.24 -13.00 -9.09
C GLY A 254 1.03 -13.76 -9.67
N TYR A 255 -0.19 -13.44 -9.23
CA TYR A 255 -1.43 -14.08 -9.69
C TYR A 255 -2.37 -13.08 -10.35
N ASP A 256 -2.90 -13.42 -11.52
CA ASP A 256 -3.96 -12.72 -12.23
C ASP A 256 -5.33 -13.24 -11.80
N LEU A 257 -5.65 -13.06 -10.51
CA LEU A 257 -6.84 -13.66 -9.88
C LEU A 257 -8.14 -13.12 -10.52
N PRO A 258 -9.18 -13.95 -10.70
CA PRO A 258 -10.43 -13.54 -11.35
C PRO A 258 -11.23 -12.53 -10.51
N PHE A 259 -10.91 -12.42 -9.22
CA PHE A 259 -11.46 -11.46 -8.26
C PHE A 259 -10.41 -10.43 -7.80
N GLY A 260 -9.33 -10.22 -8.56
CA GLY A 260 -8.34 -9.19 -8.25
C GLY A 260 -8.93 -7.77 -8.30
N TRP A 261 -8.31 -6.84 -7.57
CA TRP A 261 -8.79 -5.45 -7.48
C TRP A 261 -8.85 -4.73 -8.84
N ASP A 262 -7.98 -5.09 -9.77
CA ASP A 262 -7.98 -4.57 -11.14
C ASP A 262 -9.18 -5.04 -12.00
N LYS A 263 -9.88 -6.11 -11.56
CA LYS A 263 -11.17 -6.50 -12.13
C LYS A 263 -12.35 -5.95 -11.34
N ILE A 264 -12.24 -5.88 -10.01
CA ILE A 264 -13.30 -5.36 -9.14
C ILE A 264 -13.52 -3.87 -9.38
N VAL A 265 -12.45 -3.07 -9.39
CA VAL A 265 -12.55 -1.61 -9.60
C VAL A 265 -12.93 -1.33 -11.06
N PRO A 266 -13.99 -0.55 -11.32
CA PRO A 266 -14.47 -0.29 -12.67
C PRO A 266 -13.51 0.60 -13.48
N PHE A 267 -13.80 0.73 -14.78
CA PHE A 267 -13.09 1.60 -15.73
C PHE A 267 -11.59 1.34 -15.86
N HIS A 268 -11.14 0.14 -15.49
CA HIS A 268 -9.73 -0.26 -15.53
C HIS A 268 -8.82 0.70 -14.74
N LEU A 269 -9.33 1.29 -13.65
CA LEU A 269 -8.59 2.29 -12.88
C LEU A 269 -7.45 1.68 -12.06
N MET A 270 -7.56 0.42 -11.67
CA MET A 270 -6.51 -0.34 -10.96
C MET A 270 -5.58 -1.07 -11.95
N GLY A 271 -4.30 -1.15 -11.61
CA GLY A 271 -3.29 -1.84 -12.41
C GLY A 271 -3.18 -3.33 -12.09
N GLY A 272 -3.15 -3.67 -10.79
CA GLY A 272 -3.08 -5.03 -10.28
C GLY A 272 -1.79 -5.79 -10.63
N PRO A 273 -1.71 -7.08 -10.24
CA PRO A 273 -0.45 -7.83 -10.26
C PRO A 273 0.08 -8.05 -11.68
N ARG A 274 -0.81 -8.17 -12.69
CA ARG A 274 -0.41 -8.38 -14.08
C ARG A 274 0.29 -7.17 -14.69
N LYS A 275 -0.23 -5.95 -14.50
CA LYS A 275 0.43 -4.75 -15.03
C LYS A 275 1.75 -4.49 -14.32
N HIS A 276 1.79 -4.71 -13.01
CA HIS A 276 3.01 -4.57 -12.21
C HIS A 276 4.07 -5.62 -12.61
N TYR A 277 3.67 -6.86 -12.87
CA TYR A 277 4.56 -7.87 -13.44
C TYR A 277 5.15 -7.43 -14.79
N HIS A 278 4.31 -6.94 -15.72
CA HIS A 278 4.81 -6.42 -17.01
C HIS A 278 5.78 -5.24 -16.83
N HIS A 279 5.56 -4.40 -15.83
CA HIS A 279 6.49 -3.35 -15.47
C HIS A 279 7.83 -3.92 -15.01
N HIS A 280 7.83 -4.93 -14.13
CA HIS A 280 9.04 -5.59 -13.66
C HIS A 280 9.89 -6.16 -14.81
N ILE A 281 9.25 -6.76 -15.82
CA ILE A 281 9.94 -7.36 -16.96
C ILE A 281 10.46 -6.32 -17.97
N HIS A 282 9.74 -5.22 -18.19
CA HIS A 282 10.03 -4.30 -19.31
C HIS A 282 10.51 -2.91 -18.88
N GLY A 283 10.17 -2.42 -17.69
CA GLY A 283 10.48 -1.07 -17.17
C GLY A 283 9.92 0.12 -17.99
N GLY A 284 9.13 -0.16 -19.03
CA GLY A 284 8.73 0.81 -20.05
C GLY A 284 7.40 1.54 -19.82
N GLY A 285 6.66 1.19 -18.76
CA GLY A 285 5.32 1.67 -18.42
C GLY A 285 4.80 1.09 -17.10
N ASN A 286 3.54 1.39 -16.77
CA ASN A 286 2.87 1.04 -15.51
C ASN A 286 3.68 1.48 -14.27
N TYR A 287 3.96 2.79 -14.18
CA TYR A 287 4.77 3.37 -13.10
C TYR A 287 3.94 3.66 -11.83
N GLN A 288 2.61 3.75 -11.92
CA GLN A 288 1.76 3.86 -10.75
C GLN A 288 1.70 2.53 -10.01
N PRO A 289 1.91 2.53 -8.68
CA PRO A 289 1.78 1.32 -7.88
C PRO A 289 0.39 0.69 -8.00
N PHE A 290 -0.69 1.42 -7.70
CA PHE A 290 -2.02 0.83 -7.49
C PHE A 290 -2.99 1.16 -8.61
N LEU A 291 -3.23 2.46 -8.83
CA LEU A 291 -4.12 2.92 -9.88
C LEU A 291 -3.33 3.06 -11.18
N CYS A 292 -3.94 3.52 -12.27
CA CYS A 292 -3.23 3.69 -13.55
C CYS A 292 -3.71 4.90 -14.37
N TYR A 293 -4.31 5.90 -13.72
CA TYR A 293 -4.85 7.08 -14.40
C TYR A 293 -3.79 7.98 -15.07
N LEU A 294 -2.60 8.14 -14.47
CA LEU A 294 -1.45 8.82 -15.06
C LEU A 294 -0.73 7.95 -16.09
N ASP A 295 -0.64 6.63 -15.87
CA ASP A 295 -0.09 5.70 -16.86
C ASP A 295 -0.93 5.69 -18.14
N GLN A 296 -2.25 5.58 -18.01
CA GLN A 296 -3.17 5.69 -19.15
C GLN A 296 -3.04 7.03 -19.87
N LEU A 297 -2.87 8.13 -19.13
CA LEU A 297 -2.65 9.45 -19.73
C LEU A 297 -1.32 9.50 -20.51
N LEU A 298 -0.26 8.94 -19.94
CA LEU A 298 1.06 8.86 -20.58
C LEU A 298 1.01 8.00 -21.85
N GLU A 299 0.36 6.84 -21.80
CA GLU A 299 0.18 5.95 -22.95
C GLU A 299 -0.60 6.63 -24.08
N LYS A 300 -1.74 7.27 -23.77
CA LYS A 300 -2.53 8.04 -24.74
C LYS A 300 -1.69 9.14 -25.39
N ARG A 301 -0.81 9.81 -24.64
CA ARG A 301 0.09 10.83 -25.18
C ARG A 301 1.18 10.25 -26.09
N ARG A 302 1.69 9.05 -25.79
CA ARG A 302 2.68 8.35 -26.64
C ARG A 302 2.07 7.92 -27.97
N GLN A 303 0.83 7.39 -27.95
CA GLN A 303 0.12 6.97 -29.15
C GLN A 303 -0.19 8.13 -30.11
N LYS A 304 -0.45 9.33 -29.60
CA LYS A 304 -0.68 10.53 -30.44
C LYS A 304 0.57 11.08 -31.14
N LYS A 305 1.77 10.65 -30.72
CA LYS A 305 3.05 11.11 -31.29
C LYS A 305 3.63 10.17 -32.36
N VAL A 306 3.00 9.02 -32.55
CA VAL A 306 3.32 8.02 -33.59
C VAL A 306 2.33 8.21 -34.74
#